data_AF-A0A1Y2IHI0-F1
#
_entry.id   AF-A0A1Y2IHI0-F1
#
_cell.length_a   1.000
_cell.length_b   1.000
_cell.length_c   1.000
_cell.angle_alpha   90.00
_cell.angle_beta   90.00
_cell.angle_gamma   90.00
#
_symmetry.space_group_name_H-M   'P 1'
#
loop_
_entity.id
_entity.type
_entity.pdbx_description
1 polymer ?
#
loop_
_entity_poly.entity_id
_entity_poly.type
_entity_poly.pdbx_seq_one_letter_code
_entity_poly.pdbx_strand_id
1 'polypeptide(L)' 'MVLKHEDGTKEEIPLAHLFNEGQIEWFKAGSALNLMASKFKQQKQQEANQQ' A
#
# COMPACT_ATOMS: atom_id res chain seq x y z
N MET A 1 13.68 -7.96 1.74
CA MET A 1 13.10 -8.89 0.73
C MET A 1 13.58 -10.28 1.07
N VAL A 2 12.72 -11.29 0.98
CA VAL A 2 13.07 -12.67 1.35
C VAL A 2 13.21 -13.49 0.08
N LEU A 3 14.42 -14.01 -0.18
CA LEU A 3 14.66 -15.00 -1.22
C LEU A 3 14.39 -16.39 -0.63
N LYS A 4 13.56 -17.19 -1.30
CA LYS A 4 13.29 -18.59 -0.93
C LYS A 4 14.04 -19.49 -1.90
N HIS A 5 14.99 -20.25 -1.39
CA HIS A 5 15.74 -21.21 -2.18
C HIS A 5 14.95 -22.52 -2.33
N GLU A 6 15.25 -23.29 -3.38
CA GLU A 6 14.58 -24.56 -3.69
C GLU A 6 14.80 -25.62 -2.59
N ASP A 7 15.94 -25.55 -1.91
CA ASP A 7 16.29 -26.42 -0.77
C ASP A 7 15.56 -26.06 0.55
N GLY A 8 14.70 -25.03 0.51
CA GLY A 8 13.92 -24.56 1.66
C GLY A 8 14.64 -23.54 2.54
N THR A 9 15.90 -23.23 2.26
CA THR A 9 16.61 -22.14 2.94
C THR A 9 16.06 -20.78 2.52
N LYS A 10 16.32 -19.75 3.34
CA LYS A 10 15.86 -18.38 3.08
C LYS A 10 16.98 -17.40 3.34
N GLU A 11 17.07 -16.40 2.46
CA GLU A 11 18.00 -15.28 2.60
C GLU A 11 17.20 -13.97 2.71
N GLU A 12 17.58 -13.15 3.68
CA GLU A 12 17.01 -11.81 3.85
C GLU A 12 17.95 -10.76 3.28
N ILE A 13 17.46 -10.05 2.26
CA ILE A 13 18.21 -8.98 1.59
C ILE A 13 17.57 -7.64 1.97
N PRO A 14 18.28 -6.75 2.68
CA PRO A 14 17.77 -5.41 2.98
C PRO A 14 17.70 -4.60 1.68
N LEU A 15 16.56 -3.91 1.47
CA LEU A 15 16.37 -3.03 0.32
C LEU A 15 16.15 -1.60 0.82
N ALA A 16 16.92 -0.67 0.28
CA ALA A 16 16.70 0.75 0.49
C ALA A 16 15.66 1.28 -0.50
N HIS A 17 14.83 2.21 -0.05
CA HIS A 17 13.90 2.94 -0.91
C HIS A 17 13.83 4.42 -0.53
N LEU A 18 13.36 5.24 -1.48
CA LEU A 18 13.15 6.67 -1.28
C LEU A 18 11.68 7.03 -0.99
N PHE A 19 10.82 6.02 -0.79
CA PHE A 19 9.41 6.26 -0.52
C PHE A 19 9.19 7.01 0.80
N ASN A 20 8.41 8.08 0.72
CA ASN A 20 7.79 8.70 1.90
C ASN A 20 6.47 8.00 2.27
N GLU A 21 5.87 8.38 3.39
CA GLU A 21 4.63 7.77 3.90
C GLU A 21 3.50 7.76 2.86
N GLY A 22 3.28 8.87 2.15
CA GLY A 22 2.23 8.98 1.15
C GLY A 22 2.45 8.04 -0.04
N GLN A 23 3.69 7.87 -0.48
CA GLN A 23 4.04 6.95 -1.56
C GLN A 23 3.92 5.48 -1.14
N ILE A 24 4.21 5.17 0.13
CA ILE A 24 3.95 3.84 0.70
C ILE A 24 2.44 3.54 0.66
N GLU A 25 1.59 4.50 1.01
CA GLU A 25 0.14 4.33 0.93
C GLU A 25 -0.37 4.17 -0.50
N TRP A 26 0.21 4.89 -1.48
CA TRP A 26 -0.07 4.65 -2.89
C TRP A 26 0.30 3.24 -3.33
N PHE A 27 1.45 2.74 -2.89
CA PHE A 27 1.90 1.39 -3.18
C PHE A 27 0.94 0.35 -2.58
N LYS A 28 0.54 0.51 -1.31
CA LYS A 28 -0.44 -0.37 -0.66
C LYS A 28 -1.81 -0.36 -1.37
N ALA A 29 -2.24 0.79 -1.88
CA ALA A 29 -3.48 0.94 -2.64
C ALA A 29 -3.37 0.44 -4.10
N GLY A 30 -2.17 0.08 -4.56
CA GLY A 30 -1.86 -0.30 -5.94
C GLY A 30 -1.68 0.88 -6.90
N SER A 31 -2.12 2.09 -6.53
CA SER A 31 -1.75 3.35 -7.20
C SER A 31 -2.20 4.56 -6.37
N ALA A 32 -1.65 5.74 -6.68
CA ALA A 32 -2.15 7.00 -6.12
C ALA A 32 -3.63 7.24 -6.47
N LEU A 33 -4.04 6.86 -7.69
CA LEU A 33 -5.42 7.01 -8.16
C LEU A 33 -6.39 6.14 -7.36
N ASN A 34 -6.00 4.91 -7.06
CA ASN A 34 -6.81 4.00 -6.24
C ASN A 34 -6.98 4.52 -4.81
N LEU A 35 -5.91 5.10 -4.23
CA LEU A 35 -6.00 5.72 -2.90
C LEU A 35 -6.99 6.89 -2.91
N MET A 36 -6.91 7.77 -3.92
CA MET A 36 -7.84 8.89 -4.06
C MET A 36 -9.28 8.40 -4.22
N ALA A 37 -9.53 7.45 -5.13
CA ALA A 37 -10.87 6.88 -5.34
C ALA A 37 -11.45 6.28 -4.05
N SER A 38 -10.62 5.57 -3.28
CA SER A 38 -11.02 4.99 -1.99
C SER A 38 -11.39 6.06 -0.96
N LYS A 39 -10.58 7.13 -0.86
CA LYS A 39 -10.86 8.27 0.04
C LYS A 39 -12.14 9.01 -0.36
N PHE A 40 -12.34 9.28 -1.65
CA PHE A 40 -13.56 9.91 -2.15
C PHE A 40 -14.81 9.08 -1.85
N LYS A 41 -14.74 7.75 -2.03
CA LYS A 41 -15.85 6.85 -1.70
C LYS A 41 -16.16 6.86 -0.20
N GLN A 42 -15.13 6.83 0.65
CA GLN A 42 -15.30 6.91 2.11
C GLN A 42 -15.91 8.25 2.54
N GLN A 43 -15.45 9.37 1.96
CA GLN A 43 -16.00 10.69 2.23
C GLN A 43 -17.51 10.75 1.89
N LYS A 44 -17.90 10.30 0.69
CA LYS A 44 -19.32 10.26 0.31
C LYS A 44 -20.17 9.38 1.23
N GLN A 45 -19.62 8.25 1.68
CA GLN A 45 -20.33 7.37 2.61
C GLN A 45 -20.51 8.01 3.99
N GLN A 46 -19.52 8.76 4.47
CA GLN A 46 -19.59 9.49 5.74
C GLN A 46 -20.62 10.61 5.68
N GLU A 47 -20.67 11.36 4.58
CA GLU A 47 -21.67 12.41 4.33
C GLU A 47 -23.09 11.84 4.29
N ALA A 48 -23.29 10.68 3.65
CA ALA A 48 -24.58 10.01 3.57
C ALA A 48 -25.08 9.45 4.92
N ASN A 49 -24.17 9.11 5.84
CA ASN A 49 -24.51 8.56 7.15
C ASN A 49 -24.79 9.65 8.22
N GLN A 50 -24.57 10.93 7.89
CA GLN A 50 -24.79 12.08 8.78
C GLN A 50 -26.11 12.82 8.49
N GLN A 51 -26.89 12.34 7.52
CA GLN A 51 -28.26 12.80 7.20
C GLN A 51 -29.27 11.74 7.63
#